data_AF-D9WN33-F1
#
_entry.id   AF-D9WN33-F1
#
_cell.length_a   1.000
_cell.length_b   1.000
_cell.length_c   1.000
_cell.angle_alpha   90.00
_cell.angle_beta   90.00
_cell.angle_gamma   90.00
#
_symmetry.space_group_name_H-M   'P 1'
#
loop_
_entity.id
_entity.type
_entity.pdbx_description
1 polymer ?
#
loop_
_entity_poly.entity_id
_entity_poly.type
_entity_poly.pdbx_seq_one_letter_code
_entity_poly.pdbx_strand_id
1 'polypeptide(L)'
;MSDVPTGANPAQEILADEIPSLLLRMIPESAASIAEMFHRPADVAVVTEEAWVRLYPLLAECFTTPVLMPELESDSPDTELLHRCWDFVERIVAHSTEHVSGAVHFEVLEQLLNAEGLVEAAWPYMRPHTRARTLKMLDSFDVRVRGINWR
;
A
#
# COMPACT_ATOMS: atom_id res chain seq x y z
N MET A 1 -7.87 -31.21 -31.19
CA MET A 1 -8.17 -29.91 -30.54
C MET A 1 -8.61 -30.23 -29.13
N SER A 2 -7.72 -30.01 -28.17
CA SER A 2 -8.07 -30.07 -26.74
C SER A 2 -7.75 -28.71 -26.18
N ASP A 3 -8.81 -27.98 -25.85
CA ASP A 3 -8.75 -26.75 -25.12
C ASP A 3 -8.25 -27.00 -23.70
N VAL A 4 -7.50 -26.00 -23.26
CA VAL A 4 -6.79 -25.86 -22.00
C VAL A 4 -7.78 -25.58 -20.85
N PRO A 5 -7.37 -25.78 -19.58
CA PRO A 5 -7.52 -24.67 -18.66
C PRO A 5 -6.18 -24.29 -18.02
N THR A 6 -5.77 -23.06 -18.32
CA THR A 6 -4.67 -22.33 -17.72
C THR A 6 -5.22 -21.84 -16.40
N GLY A 7 -5.15 -22.69 -15.39
CA GLY A 7 -5.38 -22.30 -14.01
C GLY A 7 -4.06 -21.90 -13.38
N ALA A 8 -3.46 -20.79 -13.82
CA ALA A 8 -2.54 -20.08 -12.93
C ALA A 8 -3.39 -19.65 -11.74
N ASN A 9 -3.19 -20.28 -10.58
CA ASN A 9 -3.89 -19.93 -9.36
C ASN A 9 -3.62 -18.43 -9.10
N PRO A 10 -4.60 -17.53 -9.28
CA PRO A 10 -4.38 -16.15 -8.87
C PRO A 10 -4.14 -16.22 -7.37
N ALA A 11 -3.05 -15.61 -6.89
CA ALA A 11 -2.89 -15.40 -5.46
C ALA A 11 -4.23 -14.86 -4.96
N GLN A 12 -4.89 -15.62 -4.08
CA GLN A 12 -6.28 -15.38 -3.70
C GLN A 12 -6.39 -13.93 -3.23
N GLU A 13 -7.21 -13.14 -3.93
CA GLU A 13 -7.48 -11.75 -3.58
C GLU A 13 -7.98 -11.73 -2.13
N ILE A 14 -7.39 -10.84 -1.32
CA ILE A 14 -7.79 -10.71 0.09
C ILE A 14 -9.20 -10.14 0.18
N LEU A 15 -10.00 -10.59 1.15
CA LEU A 15 -11.29 -9.96 1.37
C LEU A 15 -11.09 -8.54 1.91
N ALA A 16 -11.95 -7.63 1.48
CA ALA A 16 -11.76 -6.21 1.76
C ALA A 16 -11.78 -5.90 3.27
N ASP A 17 -12.64 -6.58 4.03
CA ASP A 17 -12.74 -6.49 5.49
C ASP A 17 -11.55 -7.13 6.25
N GLU A 18 -10.73 -7.95 5.59
CA GLU A 18 -9.51 -8.52 6.17
C GLU A 18 -8.30 -7.57 6.04
N ILE A 19 -8.40 -6.49 5.26
CA ILE A 19 -7.28 -5.56 5.02
C ILE A 19 -6.74 -4.92 6.30
N PRO A 20 -7.56 -4.42 7.25
CA PRO A 20 -7.02 -3.88 8.49
C PRO A 20 -6.23 -4.91 9.30
N SER A 21 -6.70 -6.15 9.33
CA SER A 21 -5.99 -7.26 10.01
C SER A 21 -4.70 -7.63 9.29
N LEU A 22 -4.69 -7.58 7.95
CA LEU A 22 -3.50 -7.77 7.14
C LEU A 22 -2.44 -6.69 7.43
N LEU A 23 -2.86 -5.42 7.52
CA LEU A 23 -1.98 -4.29 7.82
C LEU A 23 -1.23 -4.54 9.13
N LEU A 24 -1.95 -4.79 10.23
CA LEU A 24 -1.33 -5.02 11.54
C LEU A 24 -0.41 -6.24 11.55
N ARG A 25 -0.78 -7.32 10.84
CA ARG A 25 0.03 -8.54 10.77
C ARG A 25 1.35 -8.32 10.02
N MET A 26 1.32 -7.56 8.93
CA MET A 26 2.50 -7.34 8.08
C MET A 26 3.37 -6.18 8.58
N ILE A 27 2.74 -5.19 9.20
CA ILE A 27 3.36 -3.94 9.64
C ILE A 27 2.94 -3.69 11.10
N PRO A 28 3.49 -4.44 12.07
CA PRO A 28 3.20 -4.25 13.49
C PRO A 28 3.53 -2.83 13.99
N GLU A 29 4.37 -2.09 13.27
CA GLU A 29 4.70 -0.68 13.52
C GLU A 29 3.47 0.24 13.48
N SER A 30 2.41 -0.15 12.75
CA SER A 30 1.13 0.57 12.71
C SER A 30 0.31 0.45 14.01
N ALA A 31 0.64 -0.48 14.91
CA ALA A 31 -0.19 -0.81 16.06
C ALA A 31 -0.49 0.37 16.98
N ALA A 32 0.49 1.24 17.22
CA ALA A 32 0.30 2.41 18.09
C ALA A 32 -0.72 3.38 17.50
N SER A 33 -0.56 3.73 16.22
CA SER A 33 -1.48 4.62 15.49
C SER A 33 -2.89 4.02 15.37
N ILE A 34 -3.00 2.71 15.11
CA ILE A 34 -4.29 2.01 15.11
C ILE A 34 -4.94 2.10 16.50
N ALA A 35 -4.18 1.84 17.56
CA ALA A 35 -4.74 1.87 18.90
C ALA A 35 -5.21 3.27 19.32
N GLU A 36 -4.47 4.30 18.89
CA GLU A 36 -4.85 5.69 19.06
C GLU A 36 -6.14 6.03 18.30
N MET A 37 -6.21 5.70 17.01
CA MET A 37 -7.35 6.00 16.13
C MET A 37 -8.67 5.40 16.64
N PHE A 38 -8.64 4.15 17.10
CA PHE A 38 -9.85 3.41 17.52
C PHE A 38 -10.08 3.40 19.03
N HIS A 39 -9.20 4.07 19.79
CA HIS A 39 -9.20 4.13 21.26
C HIS A 39 -9.32 2.74 21.94
N ARG A 40 -8.63 1.74 21.38
CA ARG A 40 -8.63 0.35 21.87
C ARG A 40 -7.39 -0.40 21.38
N PRO A 41 -7.03 -1.56 21.95
CA PRO A 41 -5.91 -2.36 21.45
C PRO A 41 -6.03 -2.65 19.94
N ALA A 42 -4.91 -2.58 19.21
CA ALA A 42 -4.90 -2.69 17.76
C ALA A 42 -5.46 -4.02 17.25
N ASP A 43 -5.12 -5.13 17.91
CA ASP A 43 -5.62 -6.48 17.62
C ASP A 43 -7.15 -6.59 17.78
N VAL A 44 -7.73 -5.80 18.68
CA VAL A 44 -9.19 -5.69 18.85
C VAL A 44 -9.80 -4.75 17.82
N ALA A 45 -9.12 -3.68 17.42
CA ALA A 45 -9.62 -2.70 16.46
C ALA A 45 -9.74 -3.29 15.04
N VAL A 46 -8.72 -3.98 14.56
CA VAL A 46 -8.59 -4.42 13.16
C VAL A 46 -9.57 -5.51 12.73
N VAL A 47 -10.31 -6.09 13.67
CA VAL A 47 -11.34 -7.12 13.39
C VAL A 47 -12.76 -6.54 13.43
N THR A 48 -12.90 -5.22 13.59
CA THR A 48 -14.21 -4.55 13.62
C THR A 48 -14.62 -4.05 12.24
N GLU A 49 -15.94 -3.98 12.01
CA GLU A 49 -16.50 -3.33 10.81
C GLU A 49 -16.06 -1.86 10.68
N GLU A 50 -15.89 -1.17 11.82
CA GLU A 50 -15.42 0.22 11.86
C GLU A 50 -14.06 0.38 11.17
N ALA A 51 -13.12 -0.56 11.38
CA ALA A 51 -11.79 -0.51 10.78
C ALA A 51 -11.83 -0.65 9.25
N TRP A 52 -12.74 -1.47 8.74
CA TRP A 52 -12.99 -1.58 7.30
C TRP A 52 -13.63 -0.30 6.73
N VAL A 53 -14.68 0.21 7.37
CA VAL A 53 -15.37 1.44 6.95
C VAL A 53 -14.42 2.64 6.93
N ARG A 54 -13.41 2.62 7.81
CA ARG A 54 -12.36 3.63 7.92
C ARG A 54 -11.09 3.30 7.14
N LEU A 55 -11.16 2.50 6.07
CA LEU A 55 -9.96 2.11 5.30
C LEU A 55 -9.11 3.30 4.84
N TYR A 56 -9.72 4.37 4.32
CA TYR A 56 -9.00 5.57 3.88
C TYR A 56 -8.17 6.20 5.02
N PRO A 57 -8.79 6.67 6.13
CA PRO A 57 -8.02 7.21 7.25
C PRO A 57 -7.08 6.17 7.88
N LEU A 58 -7.44 4.88 7.90
CA LEU A 58 -6.53 3.81 8.36
C LEU A 58 -5.24 3.77 7.53
N LEU A 59 -5.34 3.78 6.20
CA LEU A 59 -4.15 3.80 5.34
C LEU A 59 -3.37 5.10 5.51
N ALA A 60 -4.04 6.25 5.57
CA ALA A 60 -3.37 7.53 5.72
C ALA A 60 -2.67 7.68 7.08
N GLU A 61 -3.43 7.56 8.16
CA GLU A 61 -3.03 7.96 9.51
C GLU A 61 -2.39 6.81 10.32
N CYS A 62 -2.50 5.56 9.88
CA CYS A 62 -1.86 4.42 10.55
C CYS A 62 -0.77 3.72 9.74
N PHE A 63 -0.72 3.93 8.42
CA PHE A 63 0.26 3.29 7.55
C PHE A 63 1.16 4.31 6.84
N THR A 64 0.60 5.14 5.97
CA THR A 64 1.40 6.00 5.09
C THR A 64 2.17 7.06 5.87
N THR A 65 1.46 7.89 6.64
CA THR A 65 2.09 9.00 7.36
C THR A 65 2.99 8.54 8.51
N PRO A 66 2.59 7.61 9.40
CA PRO A 66 3.44 7.27 10.55
C PRO A 66 4.49 6.19 10.26
N VAL A 67 4.35 5.40 9.19
CA VAL A 67 5.26 4.27 8.92
C VAL A 67 5.98 4.42 7.58
N LEU A 68 5.25 4.54 6.46
CA LEU A 68 5.89 4.51 5.15
C LEU A 68 6.73 5.76 4.87
N MET A 69 6.18 6.96 5.07
CA MET A 69 6.86 8.21 4.72
C MET A 69 8.15 8.44 5.51
N PRO A 70 8.19 8.25 6.85
CA PRO A 70 9.43 8.43 7.60
C PRO A 70 10.58 7.55 7.09
N GLU A 71 10.27 6.32 6.66
CA GLU A 71 11.28 5.43 6.09
C GLU A 71 11.71 5.87 4.69
N LEU A 72 10.81 6.37 3.85
CA LEU A 72 11.19 6.87 2.52
C LEU A 72 12.00 8.17 2.56
N GLU A 73 11.80 9.00 3.59
CA GLU A 73 12.49 10.27 3.80
C GLU A 73 13.81 10.11 4.58
N SER A 74 14.05 8.94 5.18
CA SER A 74 15.23 8.67 5.99
C SER A 74 16.50 8.50 5.15
N ASP A 75 17.62 9.07 5.63
CA ASP A 75 18.96 8.82 5.07
C ASP A 75 19.45 7.38 5.33
N SER A 76 18.82 6.66 6.27
CA SER A 76 19.16 5.28 6.65
C SER A 76 17.88 4.48 6.89
N PRO A 77 17.14 4.13 5.82
CA PRO A 77 15.84 3.48 5.93
C PRO A 77 15.95 2.04 6.45
N ASP A 78 14.95 1.59 7.20
CA ASP A 78 14.73 0.17 7.44
C ASP A 78 14.21 -0.51 6.17
N THR A 79 15.15 -1.05 5.40
CA THR A 79 14.85 -1.73 4.12
C THR A 79 13.92 -2.92 4.25
N GLU A 80 13.93 -3.60 5.41
CA GLU A 80 13.09 -4.78 5.64
C GLU A 80 11.65 -4.33 5.95
N LEU A 81 11.48 -3.25 6.72
CA LEU A 81 10.18 -2.59 6.88
C LEU A 81 9.63 -2.10 5.53
N LEU A 82 10.44 -1.42 4.71
CA LEU A 82 10.01 -0.99 3.39
C LEU A 82 9.57 -2.16 2.51
N HIS A 83 10.28 -3.29 2.53
CA HIS A 83 9.84 -4.49 1.83
C HIS A 83 8.47 -4.99 2.30
N ARG A 84 8.23 -5.05 3.61
CA ARG A 84 6.90 -5.43 4.16
C ARG A 84 5.81 -4.44 3.77
N CYS A 85 6.09 -3.14 3.81
CA CYS A 85 5.16 -2.09 3.39
C CYS A 85 4.74 -2.28 1.92
N TRP A 86 5.70 -2.49 1.03
CA TRP A 86 5.40 -2.68 -0.40
C TRP A 86 4.80 -4.05 -0.72
N ASP A 87 5.10 -5.09 0.07
CA ASP A 87 4.40 -6.37 0.00
C ASP A 87 2.94 -6.27 0.45
N PHE A 88 2.65 -5.43 1.43
CA PHE A 88 1.27 -5.13 1.84
C PHE A 88 0.53 -4.40 0.72
N VAL A 89 1.10 -3.31 0.19
CA VAL A 89 0.49 -2.51 -0.90
C VAL A 89 0.24 -3.38 -2.13
N GLU A 90 1.19 -4.25 -2.50
CA GLU A 90 1.04 -5.16 -3.64
C GLU A 90 -0.20 -6.05 -3.56
N ARG A 91 -0.59 -6.47 -2.35
CA ARG A 91 -1.77 -7.32 -2.13
C ARG A 91 -3.10 -6.60 -2.33
N ILE A 92 -3.11 -5.27 -2.24
CA ILE A 92 -4.35 -4.46 -2.25
C ILE A 92 -4.42 -3.46 -3.40
N VAL A 93 -3.31 -3.14 -4.07
CA VAL A 93 -3.25 -2.12 -5.14
C VAL A 93 -4.09 -2.46 -6.37
N ALA A 94 -4.23 -3.76 -6.67
CA ALA A 94 -4.98 -4.28 -7.81
C ALA A 94 -6.32 -4.91 -7.39
N HIS A 95 -6.79 -4.61 -6.18
CA HIS A 95 -8.02 -5.17 -5.63
C HIS A 95 -9.24 -4.82 -6.50
N SER A 96 -10.12 -5.80 -6.72
CA SER A 96 -11.28 -5.72 -7.62
C SER A 96 -12.29 -4.64 -7.24
N THR A 97 -12.48 -4.40 -5.94
CA THR A 97 -13.33 -3.30 -5.44
C THR A 97 -12.65 -1.93 -5.60
N GLU A 98 -13.37 -0.98 -6.22
CA GLU A 98 -12.92 0.41 -6.41
C GLU A 98 -12.64 1.13 -5.08
N HIS A 99 -13.35 0.78 -4.01
CA HIS A 99 -13.09 1.37 -2.69
C HIS A 99 -11.67 1.07 -2.20
N VAL A 100 -11.20 -0.17 -2.35
CA VAL A 100 -9.86 -0.58 -1.88
C VAL A 100 -8.78 -0.01 -2.80
N SER A 101 -8.91 -0.22 -4.10
CA SER A 101 -7.93 0.27 -5.07
C SER A 101 -7.87 1.81 -5.10
N GLY A 102 -8.99 2.48 -4.82
CA GLY A 102 -9.07 3.92 -4.58
C GLY A 102 -8.31 4.34 -3.32
N ALA A 103 -8.55 3.68 -2.18
CA ALA A 103 -7.84 3.98 -0.93
C ALA A 103 -6.31 3.88 -1.11
N VAL A 104 -5.82 2.84 -1.77
CA VAL A 104 -4.38 2.69 -2.06
C VAL A 104 -3.87 3.78 -3.00
N HIS A 105 -4.67 4.14 -4.02
CA HIS A 105 -4.30 5.20 -4.96
C HIS A 105 -4.09 6.54 -4.26
N PHE A 106 -5.10 7.00 -3.51
CA PHE A 106 -5.10 8.33 -2.88
C PHE A 106 -4.20 8.40 -1.63
N GLU A 107 -4.29 7.38 -0.77
CA GLU A 107 -3.67 7.44 0.56
C GLU A 107 -2.24 6.89 0.58
N VAL A 108 -1.78 6.22 -0.48
CA VAL A 108 -0.42 5.68 -0.56
C VAL A 108 0.33 6.20 -1.80
N LEU A 109 -0.18 5.92 -3.00
CA LEU A 109 0.61 6.16 -4.22
C LEU A 109 0.66 7.63 -4.62
N GLU A 110 -0.44 8.37 -4.47
CA GLU A 110 -0.47 9.80 -4.78
C GLU A 110 0.42 10.59 -3.82
N GLN A 111 0.55 10.12 -2.58
CA GLN A 111 1.41 10.77 -1.60
C GLN A 111 2.89 10.80 -2.02
N LEU A 112 3.36 9.80 -2.80
CA LEU A 112 4.71 9.80 -3.35
C LEU A 112 4.96 10.92 -4.36
N LEU A 113 3.91 11.48 -4.94
CA LEU A 113 3.99 12.58 -5.90
C LEU A 113 4.06 13.95 -5.22
N ASN A 114 3.84 14.01 -3.90
CA ASN A 114 3.79 15.27 -3.15
C ASN A 114 5.17 15.86 -2.82
N ALA A 115 6.24 15.07 -2.92
CA ALA A 115 7.60 15.54 -2.69
C ALA A 115 8.59 14.90 -3.68
N GLU A 116 9.64 15.67 -4.00
CA GLU A 116 10.71 15.21 -4.88
C GLU A 116 11.46 14.02 -4.27
N GLY A 117 11.80 13.03 -5.11
CA GLY A 117 12.62 11.89 -4.69
C GLY A 117 11.86 10.73 -4.04
N LEU A 118 10.59 10.90 -3.62
CA LEU A 118 9.84 9.83 -2.95
C LEU A 118 9.52 8.66 -3.88
N VAL A 119 9.21 8.93 -5.15
CA VAL A 119 8.98 7.88 -6.14
C VAL A 119 10.27 7.09 -6.34
N GLU A 120 11.41 7.75 -6.48
CA GLU A 120 12.72 7.15 -6.63
C GLU A 120 13.12 6.33 -5.40
N ALA A 121 12.85 6.84 -4.19
CA ALA A 121 13.12 6.14 -2.93
C ALA A 121 12.27 4.87 -2.78
N ALA A 122 11.00 4.94 -3.17
CA ALA A 122 10.08 3.80 -3.11
C ALA A 122 10.33 2.75 -4.20
N TRP A 123 10.77 3.18 -5.38
CA TRP A 123 10.84 2.36 -6.59
C TRP A 123 11.55 1.01 -6.44
N PRO A 124 12.72 0.90 -5.75
CA PRO A 124 13.44 -0.36 -5.56
C PRO A 124 12.61 -1.42 -4.83
N TYR A 125 11.73 -1.00 -3.92
CA TYR A 125 10.95 -1.88 -3.05
C TYR A 125 9.58 -2.24 -3.64
N MET A 126 9.03 -1.39 -4.52
CA MET A 126 7.76 -1.62 -5.19
C MET A 126 7.75 -2.96 -5.95
N ARG A 127 6.63 -3.66 -5.83
CA ARG A 127 6.35 -4.93 -6.51
C ARG A 127 5.67 -4.70 -7.87
N PRO A 128 5.52 -5.73 -8.73
CA PRO A 128 5.10 -5.56 -10.12
C PRO A 128 3.77 -4.82 -10.32
N HIS A 129 2.71 -5.15 -9.58
CA HIS A 129 1.41 -4.48 -9.75
C HIS A 129 1.46 -3.05 -9.26
N THR A 130 2.14 -2.82 -8.15
CA THR A 130 2.37 -1.48 -7.60
C THR A 130 3.14 -0.61 -8.59
N ARG A 131 4.25 -1.10 -9.14
CA ARG A 131 5.02 -0.37 -10.18
C ARG A 131 4.18 -0.05 -11.40
N ALA A 132 3.39 -1.02 -11.88
CA ALA A 132 2.52 -0.81 -13.04
C ALA A 132 1.46 0.27 -12.76
N ARG A 133 0.91 0.32 -11.53
CA ARG A 133 -0.04 1.36 -11.12
C ARG A 133 0.63 2.73 -11.01
N THR A 134 1.81 2.80 -10.39
CA THR A 134 2.60 4.03 -10.25
C THR A 134 2.97 4.60 -11.62
N LEU A 135 3.41 3.79 -12.59
CA LEU A 135 3.71 4.26 -13.94
C LEU A 135 2.49 4.90 -14.61
N LYS A 136 1.32 4.27 -14.50
CA LYS A 136 0.07 4.85 -15.02
C LYS A 136 -0.25 6.19 -14.37
N MET A 137 0.02 6.35 -13.07
CA MET A 137 -0.18 7.61 -12.37
C MET A 137 0.78 8.68 -12.88
N LEU A 138 2.08 8.37 -12.95
CA LEU A 138 3.08 9.30 -13.49
C LEU A 138 2.72 9.78 -14.89
N ASP A 139 2.27 8.88 -15.77
CA ASP A 139 1.84 9.26 -17.11
C ASP A 139 0.55 10.12 -17.10
N SER A 140 -0.39 9.84 -16.18
CA SER A 140 -1.65 10.58 -16.07
C SER A 140 -1.46 11.99 -15.51
N PHE A 141 -0.48 12.17 -14.61
CA PHE A 141 -0.10 13.46 -14.03
C PHE A 141 1.00 14.18 -14.83
N ASP A 142 1.44 13.60 -15.96
CA ASP A 142 2.57 14.06 -16.79
C ASP A 142 3.88 14.32 -16.00
N VAL A 143 4.13 13.48 -14.99
CA VAL A 143 5.34 13.52 -14.17
C VAL A 143 6.42 12.62 -14.80
N ARG A 144 7.65 13.14 -14.92
CA ARG A 144 8.79 12.44 -15.51
C ARG A 144 9.87 12.22 -14.46
N VAL A 145 10.15 10.95 -14.19
CA VAL A 145 11.16 10.53 -13.22
C VAL A 145 12.27 9.78 -13.95
N ARG A 146 13.50 10.28 -13.81
CA ARG A 146 14.67 9.75 -14.52
C ARG A 146 14.97 8.32 -14.06
N GLY A 147 15.19 7.43 -15.02
CA GLY A 147 15.46 6.01 -14.73
C GLY A 147 14.21 5.18 -14.39
N ILE A 148 13.02 5.79 -14.38
CA ILE A 148 11.74 5.12 -14.16
C ILE A 148 10.87 5.16 -15.43
N ASN A 149 10.33 6.34 -15.77
CA ASN A 149 9.52 6.55 -16.98
C ASN A 149 10.15 7.56 -17.95
N TRP A 150 11.37 8.02 -17.65
CA TRP A 150 12.13 8.94 -18.49
C TRP A 150 13.56 8.42 -18.68
N ARG A 151 13.98 8.35 -19.95
CA ARG A 151 15.30 7.84 -20.39
C ARG A 151 16.37 8.92 -20.32
#